data_AF-A0A1D2TTW2-F1
#
_entry.id   AF-A0A1D2TTW2-F1
#
_cell.length_a   1.000
_cell.length_b   1.000
_cell.length_c   1.000
_cell.angle_alpha   90.00
_cell.angle_beta   90.00
_cell.angle_gamma   90.00
#
_symmetry.space_group_name_H-M   'P 1'
#
loop_
_entity.id
_entity.type
_entity.pdbx_description
1 polymer ?
#
loop_
_entity_poly.entity_id
_entity_poly.type
_entity_poly.pdbx_seq_one_letter_code
_entity_poly.pdbx_strand_id
1 'polypeptide(L)'
;MLTRALLVAAPFVFWFAWREVARRTGRPMGATPWGWLIAAAGVLMGLSLMASAVFHGDNRGETYVPAEAGRDGHVTPGHFKKPAEKKAQPQ
;
A
#
# COMPACT_ATOMS: atom_id res chain seq x y z
N MET A 1 13.97 -5.02 1.48
CA MET A 1 13.83 -6.24 2.31
C MET A 1 13.36 -5.94 3.73
N LEU A 2 13.86 -4.87 4.38
CA LEU A 2 13.45 -4.45 5.73
C LEU A 2 11.93 -4.33 5.92
N THR A 3 11.21 -3.69 5.00
CA THR A 3 9.75 -3.55 5.05
C THR A 3 9.02 -4.90 5.09
N ARG A 4 9.49 -5.87 4.31
CA ARG A 4 8.91 -7.23 4.29
C ARG A 4 9.17 -7.94 5.62
N ALA A 5 10.38 -7.82 6.17
CA ALA A 5 10.73 -8.39 7.47
C ALA A 5 9.89 -7.79 8.61
N LEU A 6 9.64 -6.48 8.59
CA LEU A 6 8.77 -5.80 9.56
C LEU A 6 7.32 -6.28 9.48
N LEU A 7 6.79 -6.46 8.27
CA LEU A 7 5.44 -7.01 8.08
C LEU A 7 5.32 -8.45 8.58
N VAL A 8 6.35 -9.27 8.38
CA VAL A 8 6.40 -10.65 8.89
C VAL A 8 6.51 -10.67 10.42
N ALA A 9 7.24 -9.75 11.02
CA ALA A 9 7.41 -9.67 12.48
C ALA A 9 6.16 -9.10 13.19
N ALA A 10 5.33 -8.31 12.50
CA ALA A 10 4.18 -7.62 13.06
C ALA A 10 3.20 -8.52 13.88
N PRO A 11 2.72 -9.68 13.38
CA PRO A 11 1.81 -10.53 14.17
C PRO A 11 2.46 -11.06 15.45
N PHE A 12 3.76 -11.33 15.44
CA PHE A 12 4.49 -11.79 16.62
C PHE A 12 4.61 -10.66 17.66
N VAL A 13 5.04 -9.47 17.24
CA VAL A 13 5.15 -8.31 18.14
C VAL A 13 3.80 -8.00 18.78
N PHE A 14 2.73 -8.02 17.98
CA PHE A 14 1.37 -7.81 18.48
C PHE A 14 0.97 -8.89 19.51
N TRP A 15 1.22 -10.16 19.21
CA TRP A 15 0.92 -11.26 20.12
C TRP A 15 1.73 -11.19 21.44
N PHE A 16 3.03 -10.87 21.36
CA PHE A 16 3.88 -10.72 22.54
C PHE A 16 3.46 -9.54 23.42
N ALA A 17 3.10 -8.41 22.81
CA ALA A 17 2.58 -7.25 23.52
C ALA A 17 1.26 -7.60 24.24
N TRP A 18 0.33 -8.27 23.54
CA TRP A 18 -0.94 -8.71 24.13
C TRP A 18 -0.73 -9.69 25.29
N ARG A 19 0.14 -10.70 25.10
CA ARG A 19 0.48 -11.68 26.14
C ARG A 19 1.01 -11.00 27.39
N GLU A 20 1.90 -10.01 27.24
CA GLU A 20 2.45 -9.29 28.39
C GLU A 20 1.38 -8.48 29.14
N VAL A 21 0.49 -7.80 28.41
CA VAL A 21 -0.64 -7.08 29.01
C VAL A 21 -1.59 -8.04 29.74
N ALA A 22 -1.91 -9.19 29.14
CA ALA A 22 -2.77 -10.21 29.74
C ALA A 22 -2.15 -10.78 31.03
N ARG A 23 -0.84 -11.06 31.02
CA ARG A 23 -0.09 -11.50 32.21
C ARG A 23 -0.15 -10.48 33.34
N ARG A 24 0.01 -9.18 33.04
CA ARG A 24 0.01 -8.11 34.05
C ARG A 24 -1.38 -7.81 34.61
N THR A 25 -2.44 -8.05 33.85
CA THR A 25 -3.82 -7.70 34.22
C THR A 25 -4.62 -8.88 34.78
N GLY A 26 -4.01 -10.08 34.88
CA GLY A 26 -4.69 -11.28 35.38
C GLY A 26 -5.84 -11.76 34.49
N ARG A 27 -5.92 -11.28 33.24
CA ARG A 27 -6.98 -11.68 32.31
C ARG A 27 -6.78 -13.12 31.85
N PRO A 28 -7.84 -13.93 31.75
CA PRO A 28 -7.72 -15.29 31.24
C PRO A 28 -7.23 -15.25 29.78
N MET A 29 -6.32 -16.16 29.43
CA MET A 29 -5.63 -16.21 28.13
C MET A 29 -6.59 -16.33 26.91
N GLY A 30 -7.86 -16.68 27.15
CA GLY A 30 -8.94 -16.77 26.15
C GLY A 30 -9.86 -15.55 26.05
N ALA A 31 -9.70 -14.53 26.90
CA ALA A 31 -10.42 -13.26 26.77
C ALA A 31 -9.74 -12.35 25.73
N THR A 32 -9.62 -12.85 24.51
CA THR A 32 -9.02 -12.13 23.38
C THR A 32 -9.81 -10.82 23.17
N PRO A 33 -9.12 -9.67 23.03
CA PRO A 33 -9.75 -8.35 23.08
C PRO A 33 -10.25 -8.00 21.68
N TRP A 34 -11.21 -8.75 21.17
CA TRP A 34 -11.70 -8.64 19.79
C TRP A 34 -12.02 -7.19 19.39
N GLY A 35 -12.59 -6.40 20.31
CA GLY A 35 -12.84 -4.97 20.07
C GLY A 35 -11.59 -4.15 19.76
N TRP A 36 -10.51 -4.33 20.53
CA TRP A 36 -9.23 -3.63 20.29
C TRP A 36 -8.54 -4.11 19.01
N LEU A 37 -8.60 -5.40 18.73
CA LEU A 37 -8.08 -5.99 17.49
C LEU A 37 -8.79 -5.44 16.26
N ILE A 38 -10.12 -5.41 16.29
CA ILE A 38 -10.95 -4.86 15.21
C ILE A 38 -10.67 -3.36 15.05
N ALA A 39 -10.61 -2.61 16.14
CA ALA A 39 -10.28 -1.18 16.10
C ALA A 39 -8.89 -0.93 15.49
N ALA A 40 -7.87 -1.67 15.92
CA ALA A 40 -6.52 -1.57 15.37
C ALA A 40 -6.47 -1.94 13.88
N ALA A 41 -7.16 -3.00 13.47
CA ALA A 41 -7.27 -3.39 12.06
C ALA A 41 -7.96 -2.29 11.23
N GLY A 42 -9.05 -1.72 11.73
CA GLY A 42 -9.75 -0.61 11.08
C GLY A 42 -8.87 0.63 10.90
N VAL A 43 -8.11 1.01 11.93
CA VAL A 43 -7.16 2.13 11.86
C VAL A 43 -6.05 1.87 10.83
N LEU A 44 -5.44 0.68 10.88
CA LEU A 44 -4.38 0.30 9.93
C LEU A 44 -4.89 0.29 8.48
N MET A 45 -6.10 -0.24 8.26
CA MET A 45 -6.74 -0.24 6.95
C MET A 45 -7.03 1.18 6.46
N GLY A 46 -7.56 2.05 7.33
CA GLY A 46 -7.79 3.46 6.99
C GLY A 46 -6.50 4.19 6.62
N LEU A 47 -5.44 4.02 7.40
CA LEU A 47 -4.12 4.59 7.10
C LEU A 47 -3.54 4.06 5.78
N SER A 48 -3.71 2.78 5.48
CA SER A 48 -3.29 2.18 4.21
C SER A 48 -4.02 2.81 3.01
N LEU A 49 -5.33 3.06 3.14
CA LEU A 49 -6.11 3.71 2.09
C LEU A 49 -5.70 5.17 1.90
N MET A 50 -5.49 5.90 3.00
CA MET A 50 -5.00 7.28 2.95
C MET A 50 -3.62 7.38 2.31
N ALA A 51 -2.68 6.51 2.68
CA ALA A 51 -1.37 6.44 2.05
C ALA A 51 -1.49 6.15 0.55
N SER A 52 -2.37 5.23 0.16
CA SER A 52 -2.62 4.93 -1.25
C SER A 52 -3.15 6.15 -2.00
N ALA A 53 -4.10 6.88 -1.43
CA ALA A 53 -4.65 8.07 -2.07
C ALA A 53 -3.63 9.23 -2.18
N VAL A 54 -2.79 9.43 -1.16
CA VAL A 54 -1.83 10.54 -1.11
C VAL A 54 -0.59 10.28 -1.97
N PHE A 55 -0.12 9.03 -2.04
CA PHE A 55 1.12 8.68 -2.76
C PHE A 55 0.89 8.14 -4.17
N HIS A 56 -0.36 7.92 -4.61
CA HIS A 56 -0.64 7.53 -5.99
C HIS A 56 -0.58 8.76 -6.90
N GLY A 57 0.17 8.64 -8.01
CA GLY A 57 0.23 9.69 -9.02
C GLY A 57 -1.15 9.91 -9.66
N ASP A 58 -1.61 11.15 -9.66
CA ASP A 58 -2.85 11.52 -10.35
C ASP A 58 -2.58 11.66 -11.85
N ASN A 59 -3.30 10.88 -12.66
CA ASN A 59 -3.22 10.94 -14.13
C ASN A 59 -4.29 11.89 -14.72
N ARG A 60 -4.99 12.66 -13.89
CA ARG A 60 -5.99 13.64 -14.37
C ARG A 60 -5.33 14.67 -15.28
N GLY A 61 -5.93 14.84 -16.46
CA GLY A 61 -5.44 15.75 -17.50
C GLY A 61 -4.30 15.18 -18.35
N GLU A 62 -3.89 13.93 -18.11
CA GLU A 62 -2.92 13.22 -18.95
C GLU A 62 -3.64 12.39 -20.03
N THR A 63 -2.99 12.21 -21.18
CA THR A 63 -3.52 11.36 -22.26
C THR A 63 -2.83 10.01 -22.22
N TYR A 64 -3.62 8.94 -22.17
CA TYR A 64 -3.08 7.59 -22.28
C TYR A 64 -2.58 7.32 -23.70
N VAL A 65 -1.33 6.88 -23.82
CA VAL A 65 -0.73 6.38 -25.05
C VAL A 65 -0.66 4.86 -24.94
N PRO A 66 -1.33 4.10 -25.83
CA PRO A 66 -1.33 2.64 -25.78
C PRO A 66 0.05 2.08 -26.10
N ALA A 67 0.25 0.81 -25.73
CA ALA A 67 1.45 0.09 -26.11
C ALA A 67 1.43 -0.19 -27.62
N GLU A 68 2.57 0.04 -28.28
CA GLU A 68 2.73 -0.21 -29.72
C GLU A 68 3.92 -1.15 -29.95
N ALA A 69 3.72 -2.13 -30.82
CA ALA A 69 4.80 -3.00 -31.29
C ALA A 69 5.49 -2.34 -32.49
N GLY A 70 6.78 -2.08 -32.36
CA GLY A 70 7.65 -1.61 -33.42
C GLY A 70 7.82 -2.68 -34.50
N ARG A 71 8.19 -2.24 -35.71
CA ARG A 71 8.43 -3.12 -36.86
C ARG A 71 9.62 -4.07 -36.67
N ASP A 72 10.48 -3.76 -35.71
CA ASP A 72 11.63 -4.51 -35.24
C ASP A 72 11.27 -5.54 -34.14
N GLY A 73 9.99 -5.62 -33.74
CA GLY A 73 9.52 -6.51 -32.69
C GLY A 73 9.72 -5.96 -31.27
N HIS A 74 10.25 -4.75 -31.11
CA HIS A 74 10.34 -4.08 -29.81
C HIS A 74 8.97 -3.51 -29.41
N VAL A 75 8.53 -3.75 -28.17
CA VAL A 75 7.26 -3.21 -27.66
C VAL A 75 7.55 -1.98 -26.82
N THR A 76 6.99 -0.84 -27.20
CA THR A 76 6.98 0.34 -26.34
C THR A 76 5.82 0.22 -25.37
N PRO A 77 6.04 0.22 -24.04
CA PRO A 77 4.96 0.10 -23.08
C PRO A 77 4.06 1.34 -23.08
N GLY A 78 2.77 1.10 -22.84
CA GLY A 78 1.79 2.16 -22.69
C GLY A 78 2.12 3.06 -21.49
N HIS A 79 1.91 4.35 -21.65
CA HIS A 79 2.23 5.37 -20.64
C HIS A 79 1.27 6.55 -20.76
N PHE A 80 1.21 7.38 -19.73
CA PHE A 80 0.47 8.64 -19.76
C PHE A 80 1.42 9.77 -20.16
N LYS A 81 0.98 10.64 -21.09
CA LYS A 81 1.73 11.85 -21.50
C LYS A 81 1.05 13.11 -20.98
N LYS A 82 1.85 14.06 -20.47
CA LYS A 82 1.38 15.37 -20.06
C LYS A 82 1.19 16.30 -21.27
N PRO A 83 0.21 17.24 -21.23
CA PRO A 83 -0.03 18.19 -22.33
C PRO A 83 1.17 19.07 -22.70
N ALA A 84 2.06 19.36 -21.75
CA ALA A 84 3.27 20.16 -21.97
C ALA A 84 4.35 19.39 -22.75
N GLU A 85 4.49 18.07 -22.52
CA GLU A 85 5.44 17.21 -23.26
C GLU A 85 5.00 16.99 -24.71
N LYS A 86 3.68 16.96 -24.97
CA LYS A 86 3.13 16.88 -26.33
C LYS A 86 3.60 18.03 -27.24
N LYS A 87 3.90 19.21 -26.67
CA LYS A 87 4.35 20.39 -27.44
C LYS A 87 5.85 20.37 -27.76
N ALA A 88 6.65 19.59 -27.04
CA ALA A 88 8.11 19.55 -27.19
C ALA A 88 8.59 18.47 -28.18
N GLN A 89 7.70 17.54 -28.58
CA GLN A 89 8.01 16.50 -29.55
C GLN A 89 7.61 16.99 -30.95
N PRO A 90 8.57 17.23 -31.87
CA PRO A 90 8.23 17.60 -33.25
C PRO A 90 7.49 16.42 -33.91
N GLN A 91 6.44 16.77 -34.65
CA GLN A 91 5.62 15.82 -35.43
C GLN A 91 6.41 15.29 -36.62
#